data_AF-A0A1V6GMG4-F1
#
_entry.id   AF-A0A1V6GMG4-F1
#
_cell.length_a   1.000
_cell.length_b   1.000
_cell.length_c   1.000
_cell.angle_alpha   90.00
_cell.angle_beta   90.00
_cell.angle_gamma   90.00
#
_symmetry.space_group_name_H-M   'P 1'
#
loop_
_entity.id
_entity.type
_entity.pdbx_description
1 polymer ?
#
loop_
_entity_poly.entity_id
_entity_poly.type
_entity_poly.pdbx_seq_one_letter_code
_entity_poly.pdbx_strand_id
1 'polypeptide(L)'
;MRRLLASGEARRFGAVFDSRRLGYRSALCAMTVPRARMAEVAEKVASVRGVTHAYERGWPEALPRDLSGGPGDRSWPNLWFTLAAPSEHFVEELQRLRAACQPYGIHELPATRRFKIDVVFDVRTRDRDERVEPRPPLAREPSRVAVLTETERAIVRALDGEVPVCERMFKAPAEALGMTEGELLERLRDWQASGVLRRFGLLLRHREIGFKANGMCCWDMPEDAVLDAGRRVAAFPEVTHCYERPRMDIFPFRLYAMIHTPEWLETQRLYERLTREAGLADGQLLLSVREFKKTSMSFF
;
A
#
# COMPACT_ATOMS: atom_id res chain seq x y z
N MET A 1 1.96 3.77 25.97
CA MET A 1 2.06 4.55 24.70
C MET A 1 3.33 5.40 24.63
N ARG A 2 3.51 6.38 25.53
CA ARG A 2 4.72 7.25 25.55
C ARG A 2 6.03 6.45 25.53
N ARG A 3 6.12 5.37 26.32
CA ARG A 3 7.29 4.46 26.32
C ARG A 3 7.63 3.91 24.92
N LEU A 4 6.62 3.47 24.16
CA LEU A 4 6.81 2.87 22.83
C LEU A 4 7.21 3.91 21.77
N LEU A 5 6.70 5.13 21.89
CA LEU A 5 7.11 6.25 21.03
C LEU A 5 8.57 6.65 21.33
N ALA A 6 8.92 6.76 22.62
CA ALA A 6 10.27 7.12 23.05
C ALA A 6 11.33 6.04 22.72
N SER A 7 10.96 4.75 22.76
CA SER A 7 11.86 3.65 22.37
C SER A 7 11.99 3.48 20.85
N GLY A 8 11.22 4.24 20.06
CA GLY A 8 11.17 4.10 18.61
C GLY A 8 10.40 2.87 18.13
N GLU A 9 9.82 2.05 19.02
CA GLU A 9 8.96 0.92 18.66
C GLU A 9 7.62 1.36 18.05
N ALA A 10 7.21 2.61 18.28
CA ALA A 10 6.09 3.24 17.60
C ALA A 10 6.57 4.33 16.64
N ARG A 11 5.93 4.39 15.46
CA ARG A 11 6.19 5.39 14.43
C ARG A 11 5.49 6.70 14.79
N ARG A 12 4.20 6.60 15.11
CA ARG A 12 3.36 7.74 15.52
C ARG A 12 2.12 7.25 16.24
N PHE A 13 1.45 8.16 16.92
CA PHE A 13 0.08 7.99 17.41
C PHE A 13 -0.82 8.97 16.64
N GLY A 14 -1.98 8.52 16.16
CA GLY A 14 -2.90 9.39 15.46
C GLY A 14 -4.00 8.66 14.70
N ALA A 15 -4.72 9.41 13.87
CA ALA A 15 -5.80 8.90 13.05
C ALA A 15 -5.29 8.12 11.83
N VAL A 16 -6.06 7.09 11.46
CA VAL A 16 -5.92 6.33 10.21
C VAL A 16 -7.21 6.52 9.42
N PHE A 17 -7.14 7.34 8.38
CA PHE A 17 -8.28 7.64 7.51
C PHE A 17 -8.36 6.68 6.31
N ASP A 18 -9.57 6.53 5.76
CA ASP A 18 -9.79 5.87 4.48
C ASP A 18 -9.58 6.87 3.34
N SER A 19 -8.48 6.70 2.60
CA SER A 19 -8.11 7.62 1.52
C SER A 19 -9.18 7.79 0.44
N ARG A 20 -9.91 6.72 0.09
CA ARG A 20 -10.96 6.79 -0.96
C ARG A 20 -12.15 7.60 -0.48
N ARG A 21 -12.54 7.42 0.78
CA ARG A 21 -13.60 8.24 1.38
C ARG A 21 -13.17 9.70 1.55
N LEU A 22 -11.88 9.98 1.71
CA LEU A 22 -11.35 11.36 1.66
C LEU A 22 -11.23 11.93 0.22
N GLY A 23 -11.68 11.21 -0.81
CA GLY A 23 -11.64 11.66 -2.20
C GLY A 23 -10.29 11.47 -2.88
N TYR A 24 -9.37 10.70 -2.28
CA TYR A 24 -8.10 10.37 -2.93
C TYR A 24 -8.24 9.18 -3.88
N ARG A 25 -7.55 9.30 -5.02
CA ARG A 25 -7.27 8.21 -5.95
C ARG A 25 -5.83 7.75 -5.71
N SER A 26 -5.60 6.45 -5.84
CA SER A 26 -4.24 5.90 -5.87
C SER A 26 -4.09 4.86 -6.98
N ALA A 27 -2.89 4.79 -7.54
CA ALA A 27 -2.51 3.77 -8.51
C ALA A 27 -1.09 3.26 -8.24
N LEU A 28 -0.87 1.99 -8.59
CA LEU A 28 0.48 1.48 -8.77
C LEU A 28 0.97 1.99 -10.12
N CYS A 29 2.20 2.45 -10.18
CA CYS A 29 2.86 2.93 -11.38
C CYS A 29 4.13 2.10 -11.62
N ALA A 30 4.40 1.85 -12.89
CA ALA A 30 5.56 1.07 -13.33
C ALA A 30 6.31 1.80 -14.45
N MET A 31 7.63 1.69 -14.42
CA MET A 31 8.54 2.24 -15.43
C MET A 31 9.62 1.23 -15.78
N THR A 32 10.09 1.29 -17.02
CA THR A 32 11.31 0.60 -17.47
C THR A 32 12.43 1.61 -17.59
N VAL A 33 13.41 1.53 -16.69
CA VAL A 33 14.50 2.50 -16.56
C VAL A 33 15.85 1.79 -16.70
N PRO A 34 16.76 2.26 -17.55
CA PRO A 34 18.12 1.74 -17.62
C PRO A 34 18.82 1.81 -16.26
N ARG A 35 19.58 0.77 -15.89
CA ARG A 35 20.27 0.69 -14.58
C ARG A 35 21.14 1.92 -14.29
N ALA A 36 21.82 2.46 -15.31
CA ALA A 36 22.65 3.65 -15.20
C ALA A 36 21.88 4.94 -14.84
N ARG A 37 20.57 4.98 -15.10
CA ARG A 37 19.70 6.15 -14.84
C ARG A 37 18.72 5.91 -13.69
N MET A 38 18.75 4.73 -13.07
CA MET A 38 17.82 4.33 -12.01
C MET A 38 17.81 5.32 -10.84
N ALA A 39 18.97 5.70 -10.31
CA ALA A 39 19.06 6.59 -9.15
C ALA A 39 18.42 7.97 -9.43
N GLU A 40 18.78 8.59 -10.56
CA GLU A 40 18.25 9.91 -10.97
C GLU A 40 16.74 9.89 -11.17
N VAL A 41 16.21 8.87 -11.89
CA VAL A 41 14.78 8.78 -12.17
C VAL A 41 14.00 8.46 -10.89
N ALA A 42 14.53 7.59 -10.04
CA ALA A 42 13.90 7.25 -8.78
C ALA A 42 13.85 8.45 -7.81
N GLU A 43 14.86 9.32 -7.81
CA GLU A 43 14.86 10.56 -7.03
C GLU A 43 13.75 11.52 -7.50
N LYS A 44 13.59 11.69 -8.82
CA LYS A 44 12.48 12.48 -9.40
C LYS A 44 11.11 11.93 -8.99
N VAL A 45 10.95 10.61 -8.98
CA VAL A 45 9.70 9.95 -8.54
C VAL A 45 9.50 10.11 -7.03
N ALA A 46 10.54 9.90 -6.24
CA ALA A 46 10.48 9.95 -4.78
C ALA A 46 10.23 11.38 -4.24
N SER A 47 10.64 12.42 -4.96
CA SER A 47 10.41 13.80 -4.54
C SER A 47 8.93 14.24 -4.64
N VAL A 48 8.11 13.52 -5.41
CA VAL A 48 6.67 13.81 -5.50
C VAL A 48 5.96 13.51 -4.18
N ARG A 49 5.22 14.50 -3.65
CA ARG A 49 4.48 14.39 -2.38
C ARG A 49 3.54 13.19 -2.36
N GLY A 50 2.77 13.00 -3.42
CA GLY A 50 1.81 11.90 -3.56
C GLY A 50 2.42 10.50 -3.70
N VAL A 51 3.74 10.39 -3.90
CA VAL A 51 4.42 9.09 -3.96
C VAL A 51 4.75 8.64 -2.53
N THR A 52 4.16 7.52 -2.10
CA THR A 52 4.38 6.98 -0.74
C THR A 52 5.41 5.86 -0.70
N HIS A 53 5.49 5.09 -1.78
CA HIS A 53 6.35 3.92 -1.91
C HIS A 53 7.02 3.97 -3.27
N ALA A 54 8.34 3.79 -3.33
CA ALA A 54 9.10 3.69 -4.57
C ALA A 54 10.21 2.65 -4.41
N TYR A 55 10.22 1.67 -5.31
CA TYR A 55 11.09 0.49 -5.24
C TYR A 55 11.66 0.15 -6.60
N GLU A 56 12.93 -0.21 -6.63
CA GLU A 56 13.44 -1.08 -7.67
C GLU A 56 12.93 -2.49 -7.40
N ARG A 57 12.29 -3.11 -8.40
CA ARG A 57 11.85 -4.50 -8.32
C ARG A 57 12.35 -5.28 -9.52
N GLY A 58 12.66 -6.55 -9.29
CA GLY A 58 13.13 -7.44 -10.35
C GLY A 58 13.56 -8.78 -9.77
N TRP A 59 14.50 -9.41 -10.47
CA TRP A 59 15.12 -10.65 -10.03
C TRP A 59 16.56 -10.37 -9.55
N PRO A 60 16.90 -10.62 -8.27
CA PRO A 60 18.25 -10.43 -7.77
C PRO A 60 19.24 -11.35 -8.47
N GLU A 61 20.43 -10.84 -8.79
CA GLU A 61 21.51 -11.61 -9.44
C GLU A 61 21.96 -12.83 -8.61
N ALA A 62 21.76 -12.79 -7.28
CA ALA A 62 22.11 -13.87 -6.37
C ALA A 62 21.19 -15.11 -6.45
N LEU A 63 20.04 -15.02 -7.13
CA LEU A 63 19.11 -16.14 -7.28
C LEU A 63 19.22 -16.79 -8.67
N PRO A 64 19.21 -18.13 -8.77
CA PRO A 64 19.13 -18.83 -10.05
C PRO A 64 17.91 -18.38 -10.87
N ARG A 65 18.10 -18.11 -12.17
CA ARG A 65 17.07 -17.48 -13.02
C ARG A 65 15.94 -18.43 -13.43
N ASP A 66 16.18 -19.72 -13.32
CA ASP A 66 15.31 -20.83 -13.70
C ASP A 66 14.36 -21.28 -12.57
N LEU A 67 14.50 -20.70 -11.37
CA LEU A 67 13.53 -20.92 -10.29
C LEU A 67 12.13 -20.43 -10.69
N SER A 68 11.10 -21.09 -10.16
CA SER A 68 9.69 -20.69 -10.34
C SER A 68 9.51 -19.21 -9.98
N GLY A 69 8.83 -18.48 -10.87
CA GLY A 69 8.63 -17.03 -10.77
C GLY A 69 9.80 -16.18 -11.26
N GLY A 70 10.89 -16.80 -11.73
CA GLY A 70 12.01 -16.12 -12.37
C GLY A 70 11.64 -15.46 -13.71
N PRO A 71 12.42 -14.47 -14.18
CA PRO A 71 12.12 -13.75 -15.40
C PRO A 71 12.27 -14.59 -16.68
N GLY A 72 13.03 -15.71 -16.62
CA GLY A 72 13.48 -16.41 -17.83
C GLY A 72 14.25 -15.43 -18.73
N ASP A 73 13.91 -15.39 -20.02
CA ASP A 73 14.47 -14.44 -21.00
C ASP A 73 13.69 -13.11 -21.10
N ARG A 74 12.67 -12.93 -20.26
CA ARG A 74 11.79 -11.75 -20.34
C ARG A 74 12.37 -10.60 -19.53
N SER A 75 12.05 -9.38 -19.95
CA SER A 75 12.34 -8.16 -19.21
C SER A 75 11.04 -7.51 -18.78
N TRP A 76 10.99 -7.06 -17.53
CA TRP A 76 9.81 -6.45 -16.94
C TRP A 76 10.14 -5.04 -16.44
N PRO A 77 9.12 -4.17 -16.28
CA PRO A 77 9.32 -2.89 -15.60
C PRO A 77 10.03 -3.06 -14.27
N ASN A 78 10.97 -2.17 -13.97
CA ASN A 78 11.90 -2.34 -12.85
C ASN A 78 11.82 -1.23 -11.80
N LEU A 79 11.20 -0.09 -12.09
CA LEU A 79 10.88 0.93 -11.09
C LEU A 79 9.37 0.97 -10.85
N TRP A 80 8.99 0.70 -9.59
CA TRP A 80 7.60 0.58 -9.17
C TRP A 80 7.30 1.53 -8.04
N PHE A 81 6.23 2.29 -8.14
CA PHE A 81 5.85 3.25 -7.11
C PHE A 81 4.34 3.39 -6.99
N THR A 82 3.87 3.86 -5.82
CA THR A 82 2.44 4.15 -5.61
C THR A 82 2.23 5.65 -5.55
N LEU A 83 1.50 6.19 -6.51
CA LEU A 83 1.04 7.59 -6.52
C LEU A 83 -0.36 7.65 -5.91
N ALA A 84 -0.57 8.58 -4.98
CA ALA A 84 -1.86 8.91 -4.41
C ALA A 84 -2.05 10.43 -4.39
N ALA A 85 -3.21 10.90 -4.84
CA ALA A 85 -3.54 12.31 -4.95
C ALA A 85 -5.05 12.52 -4.78
N PRO A 86 -5.52 13.75 -4.47
CA PRO A 86 -6.93 14.09 -4.63
C PRO A 86 -7.42 13.71 -6.03
N SER A 87 -8.60 13.10 -6.15
CA SER A 87 -9.08 12.54 -7.42
C SER A 87 -9.17 13.57 -8.54
N GLU A 88 -9.50 14.82 -8.19
CA GLU A 88 -9.59 15.97 -9.10
C GLU A 88 -8.23 16.40 -9.67
N HIS A 89 -7.13 16.17 -8.95
CA HIS A 89 -5.77 16.54 -9.36
C HIS A 89 -4.93 15.36 -9.84
N PHE A 90 -5.38 14.11 -9.65
CA PHE A 90 -4.59 12.91 -9.92
C PHE A 90 -4.06 12.84 -11.37
N VAL A 91 -4.89 13.17 -12.35
CA VAL A 91 -4.50 13.11 -13.77
C VAL A 91 -3.42 14.15 -14.07
N GLU A 92 -3.56 15.35 -13.53
CA GLU A 92 -2.60 16.43 -13.71
C GLU A 92 -1.26 16.11 -13.04
N GLU A 93 -1.27 15.61 -11.80
CA GLU A 93 -0.06 15.19 -11.11
C GLU A 93 0.67 14.07 -11.87
N LEU A 94 -0.06 13.07 -12.37
CA LEU A 94 0.52 11.99 -13.16
C LEU A 94 1.12 12.50 -14.47
N GLN A 95 0.49 13.48 -15.13
CA GLN A 95 1.00 14.13 -16.33
C GLN A 95 2.30 14.90 -16.05
N ARG A 96 2.34 15.69 -14.98
CA ARG A 96 3.56 16.42 -14.57
C ARG A 96 4.71 15.44 -14.29
N LEU A 97 4.43 14.33 -13.60
CA LEU A 97 5.44 13.31 -13.33
C LEU A 97 5.93 12.61 -14.62
N ARG A 98 5.01 12.30 -15.55
CA ARG A 98 5.37 11.77 -16.88
C ARG A 98 6.28 12.70 -17.67
N ALA A 99 6.05 14.00 -17.62
CA ALA A 99 6.90 15.00 -18.27
C ALA A 99 8.29 15.04 -17.62
N ALA A 100 8.36 15.05 -16.29
CA ALA A 100 9.63 15.10 -15.54
C ALA A 100 10.50 13.84 -15.74
N CYS A 101 9.88 12.69 -16.03
CA CYS A 101 10.54 11.41 -16.21
C CYS A 101 10.87 11.05 -17.66
N GLN A 102 10.60 11.92 -18.64
CA GLN A 102 10.97 11.68 -20.03
C GLN A 102 12.48 11.37 -20.17
N PRO A 103 12.86 10.45 -21.08
CA PRO A 103 12.03 9.75 -22.07
C PRO A 103 11.33 8.48 -21.53
N TYR A 104 11.40 8.20 -20.23
CA TYR A 104 10.87 6.95 -19.66
C TYR A 104 9.37 7.04 -19.39
N GLY A 105 8.61 6.15 -20.03
CA GLY A 105 7.16 6.07 -19.85
C GLY A 105 6.74 5.62 -18.45
N ILE A 106 5.61 6.17 -17.96
CA ILE A 106 4.97 5.76 -16.71
C ILE A 106 3.63 5.11 -17.03
N HIS A 107 3.54 3.82 -16.70
CA HIS A 107 2.33 3.04 -16.87
C HIS A 107 1.52 3.00 -15.58
N GLU A 108 0.22 3.26 -15.69
CA GLU A 108 -0.70 3.23 -14.56
C GLU A 108 -1.39 1.87 -14.46
N LEU A 109 -1.35 1.27 -13.28
CA LEU A 109 -1.97 0.01 -12.94
C LEU A 109 -2.91 0.22 -11.74
N PRO A 110 -4.10 0.81 -11.91
CA PRO A 110 -5.05 0.98 -10.82
C PRO A 110 -5.54 -0.38 -10.29
N ALA A 111 -5.90 -0.45 -9.01
CA ALA A 111 -6.53 -1.64 -8.46
C ALA A 111 -8.01 -1.65 -8.82
N THR A 112 -8.39 -2.47 -9.80
CA THR A 112 -9.79 -2.60 -10.29
C THR A 112 -10.65 -3.39 -9.31
N ARG A 113 -10.05 -4.39 -8.65
CA ARG A 113 -10.68 -5.17 -7.57
C ARG A 113 -9.69 -5.38 -6.43
N ARG A 114 -10.23 -5.43 -5.21
CA ARG A 114 -9.46 -5.72 -4.00
C ARG A 114 -9.99 -6.98 -3.36
N PHE A 115 -9.12 -7.96 -3.14
CA PHE A 115 -9.44 -9.19 -2.43
C PHE A 115 -8.97 -9.14 -0.97
N LYS A 116 -7.82 -8.50 -0.71
CA LYS A 116 -7.26 -8.36 0.64
C LYS A 116 -6.43 -7.08 0.81
N ILE A 117 -6.57 -6.45 1.98
CA ILE A 117 -5.67 -5.42 2.51
C ILE A 117 -5.53 -5.66 4.02
N ASP A 118 -4.59 -6.50 4.40
CA ASP A 118 -4.25 -6.78 5.79
C ASP A 118 -2.77 -6.48 6.02
N VAL A 119 -2.52 -5.36 6.71
CA VAL A 119 -1.17 -4.94 7.09
C VAL A 119 -1.04 -5.07 8.59
N VAL A 120 -1.03 -6.32 9.06
CA VAL A 120 -0.69 -6.68 10.43
C VAL A 120 0.44 -7.69 10.35
N PHE A 121 1.67 -7.23 10.57
CA PHE A 121 2.84 -8.09 10.55
C PHE A 121 3.20 -8.46 11.99
N ASP A 122 2.65 -9.56 12.49
CA ASP A 122 3.12 -10.14 13.76
C ASP A 122 3.32 -11.65 13.62
N VAL A 123 4.53 -12.11 13.93
CA VAL A 123 4.93 -13.53 13.96
C VAL A 123 4.86 -14.08 15.39
N ARG A 124 4.77 -13.22 16.41
CA ARG A 124 4.75 -13.58 17.84
C ARG A 124 3.41 -13.38 18.52
N THR A 125 2.45 -12.70 17.90
CA THR A 125 1.05 -12.62 18.36
C THR A 125 0.06 -13.28 17.39
N ARG A 126 0.49 -14.28 16.60
CA ARG A 126 -0.44 -15.07 15.79
C ARG A 126 -1.59 -15.67 16.64
N ASP A 127 -1.37 -15.91 17.94
CA ASP A 127 -2.42 -16.42 18.84
C ASP A 127 -3.22 -15.35 19.61
N ARG A 128 -2.97 -14.04 19.43
CA ARG A 128 -3.69 -12.99 20.18
C ARG A 128 -3.98 -11.75 19.33
N ASP A 129 -4.77 -11.94 18.28
CA ASP A 129 -5.94 -11.11 17.92
C ASP A 129 -6.58 -11.63 16.61
N GLU A 130 -6.62 -12.95 16.43
CA GLU A 130 -7.37 -13.61 15.35
C GLU A 130 -8.90 -13.58 15.57
N ARG A 131 -9.42 -12.66 16.40
CA ARG A 131 -10.79 -12.20 16.23
C ARG A 131 -10.82 -11.25 15.04
N VAL A 132 -10.66 -11.84 13.86
CA VAL A 132 -11.47 -11.44 12.72
C VAL A 132 -12.90 -11.63 13.21
N GLU A 133 -13.50 -10.58 13.79
CA GLU A 133 -14.95 -10.49 13.71
C GLU A 133 -15.27 -10.77 12.24
N PRO A 134 -16.14 -11.74 11.92
CA PRO A 134 -16.46 -12.09 10.55
C PRO A 134 -16.97 -10.81 9.91
N ARG A 135 -16.10 -10.11 9.18
CA ARG A 135 -16.49 -8.93 8.46
C ARG A 135 -17.46 -9.48 7.42
N PRO A 136 -18.74 -9.10 7.45
CA PRO A 136 -19.68 -9.56 6.44
C PRO A 136 -19.03 -9.30 5.07
N PRO A 137 -19.19 -10.22 4.10
CA PRO A 137 -18.58 -10.08 2.80
C PRO A 137 -18.84 -8.66 2.34
N LEU A 138 -17.76 -7.91 2.04
CA LEU A 138 -17.83 -6.51 1.65
C LEU A 138 -18.91 -6.40 0.58
N ALA A 139 -20.10 -6.00 1.00
CA ALA A 139 -21.14 -5.59 0.09
C ALA A 139 -20.49 -4.52 -0.76
N ARG A 140 -20.76 -4.56 -2.06
CA ARG A 140 -20.40 -3.49 -3.00
C ARG A 140 -21.16 -2.21 -2.60
N GLU A 141 -20.84 -1.64 -1.45
CA GLU A 141 -21.25 -0.28 -1.17
C GLU A 141 -20.28 0.62 -1.94
N PRO A 142 -20.76 1.41 -2.91
CA PRO A 142 -19.94 2.49 -3.41
C PRO A 142 -19.58 3.33 -2.20
N SER A 143 -18.28 3.38 -1.84
CA SER A 143 -17.84 4.24 -0.75
C SER A 143 -18.19 5.67 -1.19
N ARG A 144 -19.26 6.24 -0.64
CA ARG A 144 -19.59 7.64 -0.88
C ARG A 144 -18.36 8.44 -0.45
N VAL A 145 -17.76 9.12 -1.41
CA VAL A 145 -16.69 10.07 -1.15
C VAL A 145 -17.28 11.15 -0.24
N ALA A 146 -16.65 11.38 0.90
CA ALA A 146 -17.05 12.44 1.81
C ALA A 146 -16.72 13.78 1.15
N VAL A 147 -17.73 14.62 0.99
CA VAL A 147 -17.51 16.02 0.60
C VAL A 147 -17.11 16.76 1.88
N LEU A 148 -15.81 17.03 2.02
CA LEU A 148 -15.26 17.68 3.20
C LEU A 148 -15.16 19.19 2.99
N THR A 149 -15.65 19.93 3.99
CA THR A 149 -15.39 21.37 4.16
C THR A 149 -13.90 21.63 4.45
N GLU A 150 -13.45 22.89 4.33
CA GLU A 150 -12.05 23.22 4.64
C GLU A 150 -11.72 22.98 6.12
N THR A 151 -12.67 23.24 7.03
CA THR A 151 -12.54 22.91 8.45
C THR A 151 -12.33 21.40 8.66
N GLU A 152 -13.07 20.56 7.95
CA GLU A 152 -12.88 19.11 8.02
C GLU A 152 -11.55 18.63 7.43
N ARG A 153 -11.11 19.23 6.32
CA ARG A 153 -9.76 18.97 5.78
C ARG A 153 -8.68 19.36 6.79
N ALA A 154 -8.88 20.46 7.52
CA ALA A 154 -7.99 20.89 8.59
C ALA A 154 -7.98 19.90 9.78
N ILE A 155 -9.13 19.32 10.15
CA ILE A 155 -9.18 18.22 11.14
C ILE A 155 -8.34 17.04 10.67
N VAL A 156 -8.46 16.64 9.40
CA VAL A 156 -7.67 15.52 8.85
C VAL A 156 -6.18 15.83 8.95
N ARG A 157 -5.72 17.02 8.51
CA ARG A 157 -4.31 17.44 8.59
C ARG A 157 -3.78 17.48 10.03
N ALA A 158 -4.62 17.88 10.99
CA ALA A 158 -4.23 17.93 12.39
C ALA A 158 -4.06 16.55 13.03
N LEU A 159 -4.74 15.52 12.51
CA LEU A 159 -4.82 14.21 13.15
C LEU A 159 -4.17 13.07 12.34
N ASP A 160 -3.90 13.25 11.05
CA ASP A 160 -3.20 12.28 10.20
C ASP A 160 -1.67 12.29 10.44
N GLY A 161 -1.18 13.26 11.21
CA GLY A 161 0.19 13.39 11.70
C GLY A 161 0.43 12.73 13.07
N GLU A 162 1.36 13.30 13.84
CA GLU A 162 1.64 12.89 15.21
C GLU A 162 0.75 13.67 16.18
N VAL A 163 -0.13 12.95 16.88
CA VAL A 163 -0.98 13.51 17.93
C VAL A 163 -0.28 13.31 19.28
N PRO A 164 -0.12 14.36 20.10
CA PRO A 164 0.55 14.24 21.39
C PRO A 164 -0.25 13.32 22.33
N VAL A 165 0.45 12.42 23.00
CA VAL A 165 -0.16 11.54 24.01
C VAL A 165 -0.26 12.29 25.34
N CYS A 166 -1.40 12.91 25.61
CA CYS A 166 -1.73 13.59 26.88
C CYS A 166 -3.19 13.36 27.27
N GLU A 167 -3.57 13.78 28.49
CA GLU A 167 -4.91 13.53 29.06
C GLU A 167 -6.04 14.10 28.20
N ARG A 168 -5.83 15.30 27.62
CA ARG A 168 -6.76 15.96 26.71
C ARG A 168 -6.16 16.14 25.32
N MET A 169 -5.88 15.01 24.67
CA MET A 169 -5.20 14.97 23.37
C MET A 169 -5.95 15.65 22.22
N PHE A 170 -7.27 15.84 22.33
CA PHE A 170 -8.08 16.50 21.32
C PHE A 170 -8.32 17.99 21.60
N LYS A 171 -8.07 18.45 22.84
CA LYS A 171 -8.21 19.87 23.21
C LYS A 171 -7.35 20.78 22.35
N ALA A 172 -6.04 20.54 22.29
CA ALA A 172 -5.13 21.42 21.56
C ALA A 172 -5.42 21.45 20.05
N PRO A 173 -5.68 20.31 19.37
CA PRO A 173 -6.15 20.32 17.98
C PRO A 173 -7.47 21.08 17.80
N ALA A 174 -8.44 20.91 18.70
CA ALA A 174 -9.72 21.61 18.60
C ALA A 174 -9.55 23.14 18.74
N GLU A 175 -8.79 23.60 19.74
CA GLU A 175 -8.50 25.01 19.96
C GLU A 175 -7.77 25.64 18.76
N ALA A 176 -6.79 24.94 18.19
CA ALA A 176 -6.07 25.39 17.00
C ALA A 176 -6.96 25.49 15.75
N LEU A 177 -8.06 24.74 15.71
CA LEU A 177 -9.05 24.75 14.63
C LEU A 177 -10.24 25.68 14.92
N GLY A 178 -10.22 26.41 16.05
CA GLY A 178 -11.29 27.32 16.44
C GLY A 178 -12.60 26.63 16.82
N MET A 179 -12.54 25.39 17.32
CA MET A 179 -13.70 24.61 17.76
C MET A 179 -13.53 24.07 19.19
N THR A 180 -14.62 23.61 19.78
CA THR A 180 -14.59 22.92 21.08
C THR A 180 -14.10 21.47 20.91
N GLU A 181 -13.54 20.91 21.99
CA GLU A 181 -13.15 19.48 21.98
C GLU A 181 -14.36 18.56 21.75
N GLY A 182 -15.55 18.96 22.21
CA GLY A 182 -16.80 18.22 22.01
C GLY A 182 -17.18 18.09 20.53
N GLU A 183 -17.17 19.22 19.80
CA GLU A 183 -17.46 19.25 18.36
C GLU A 183 -16.47 18.39 17.56
N LEU A 184 -15.17 18.45 17.90
CA LEU A 184 -14.15 17.61 17.28
C LEU A 184 -14.45 16.12 17.54
N LEU A 185 -14.74 15.73 18.79
CA LEU A 185 -15.03 14.35 19.14
C LEU A 185 -16.30 13.83 18.48
N GLU A 186 -17.35 14.63 18.38
CA GLU A 186 -18.57 14.29 17.65
C GLU A 186 -18.27 14.01 16.18
N ARG A 187 -17.51 14.90 15.51
CA ARG A 187 -17.09 14.69 14.12
C ARG A 187 -16.28 13.40 13.94
N LEU A 188 -15.37 13.10 14.86
CA LEU A 188 -14.57 11.87 14.80
C LEU A 188 -15.41 10.60 14.98
N ARG A 189 -16.43 10.64 15.85
CA ARG A 189 -17.39 9.52 16.02
C ARG A 189 -18.20 9.31 14.74
N ASP A 190 -18.69 10.38 14.12
CA ASP A 190 -19.43 10.30 12.85
C ASP A 190 -18.56 9.72 11.73
N TRP A 191 -17.28 10.12 11.68
CA TRP A 191 -16.32 9.56 10.74
C TRP A 191 -15.94 8.12 11.03
N GLN A 192 -15.92 7.71 12.29
CA GLN A 192 -15.72 6.31 12.65
C GLN A 192 -16.92 5.45 12.23
N ALA A 193 -18.15 5.94 12.46
CA ALA A 193 -19.38 5.27 12.05
C ALA A 193 -19.53 5.17 10.53
N SER A 194 -19.20 6.25 9.80
CA SER A 194 -19.23 6.28 8.33
C SER A 194 -18.01 5.62 7.67
N GLY A 195 -16.98 5.26 8.44
CA GLY A 195 -15.75 4.63 7.97
C GLY A 195 -14.72 5.55 7.31
N VAL A 196 -14.93 6.87 7.35
CA VAL A 196 -13.91 7.88 6.98
C VAL A 196 -12.70 7.76 7.90
N LEU A 197 -12.93 7.63 9.21
CA LEU A 197 -11.92 7.30 10.21
C LEU A 197 -11.96 5.79 10.45
N ARG A 198 -10.92 5.06 10.08
CA ARG A 198 -10.86 3.60 10.28
C ARG A 198 -10.52 3.23 11.72
N ARG A 199 -9.58 3.97 12.31
CA ARG A 199 -9.12 3.81 13.69
C ARG A 199 -8.30 5.00 14.14
N PHE A 200 -8.17 5.14 15.45
CA PHE A 200 -7.24 6.06 16.10
C PHE A 200 -6.32 5.24 17.00
N GLY A 201 -5.00 5.28 16.78
CA GLY A 201 -4.13 4.32 17.44
C GLY A 201 -2.64 4.53 17.23
N LEU A 202 -1.85 3.70 17.91
CA LEU A 202 -0.40 3.63 17.73
C LEU A 202 -0.10 2.90 16.42
N LEU A 203 0.63 3.56 15.53
CA LEU A 203 1.23 2.91 14.37
C LEU A 203 2.61 2.43 14.80
N LEU A 204 2.78 1.13 15.01
CA LEU A 204 4.06 0.57 15.44
C LEU A 204 5.11 0.68 14.32
N ARG A 205 6.34 1.04 14.69
CA ARG A 205 7.50 0.67 13.89
C ARG A 205 7.64 -0.82 14.11
N HIS A 206 7.33 -1.55 13.06
CA HIS A 206 7.76 -2.92 12.96
C HIS A 206 9.29 -2.83 12.90
N ARG A 207 9.96 -2.93 14.07
CA ARG A 207 11.42 -3.05 14.20
C ARG A 207 11.86 -3.94 13.07
N GLU A 208 12.60 -3.39 12.10
CA GLU A 208 13.12 -4.03 10.88
C GLU A 208 12.87 -5.53 10.91
N ILE A 209 11.61 -5.94 10.70
CA ILE A 209 11.30 -7.36 10.79
C ILE A 209 12.08 -7.87 9.62
N GLY A 210 12.97 -8.84 9.84
CA GLY A 210 14.08 -9.20 8.98
C GLY A 210 13.76 -9.47 7.51
N PHE A 211 12.50 -9.31 7.10
CA PHE A 211 11.94 -9.06 5.77
C PHE A 211 12.72 -8.04 4.93
N LYS A 212 13.92 -8.42 4.50
CA LYS A 212 14.65 -7.70 3.45
C LYS A 212 14.01 -7.92 2.08
N ALA A 213 13.24 -9.01 1.92
CA ALA A 213 12.64 -9.41 0.67
C ALA A 213 11.11 -9.21 0.65
N ASN A 214 10.66 -8.23 -0.14
CA ASN A 214 9.23 -8.05 -0.46
C ASN A 214 8.96 -8.63 -1.85
N GLY A 215 8.08 -9.63 -1.95
CA GLY A 215 7.68 -10.25 -3.21
C GLY A 215 6.36 -9.69 -3.71
N MET A 216 6.35 -9.14 -4.93
CA MET A 216 5.13 -8.90 -5.68
C MET A 216 4.94 -10.07 -6.65
N CYS A 217 3.96 -10.92 -6.32
CA CYS A 217 3.58 -12.09 -7.10
C CYS A 217 2.53 -11.68 -8.12
N CYS A 218 2.71 -12.07 -9.37
CA CYS A 218 1.87 -11.65 -10.49
C CYS A 218 1.48 -12.87 -11.32
N TRP A 219 0.18 -13.05 -11.56
CA TRP A 219 -0.34 -14.14 -12.39
C TRP A 219 -1.23 -13.61 -13.52
N ASP A 220 -1.06 -14.17 -14.71
CA ASP A 220 -1.92 -13.91 -15.86
C ASP A 220 -3.06 -14.93 -15.87
N MET A 221 -4.25 -14.45 -16.24
CA MET A 221 -5.46 -15.25 -16.35
C MET A 221 -6.55 -14.50 -17.12
N PRO A 222 -7.53 -15.23 -17.67
CA PRO A 222 -8.79 -14.67 -18.14
C PRO A 222 -9.53 -13.87 -17.05
N GLU A 223 -10.42 -12.95 -17.47
CA GLU A 223 -11.16 -12.07 -16.56
C GLU A 223 -12.19 -12.81 -15.69
N ASP A 224 -12.82 -13.85 -16.24
CA ASP A 224 -13.78 -14.70 -15.55
C ASP A 224 -13.12 -15.55 -14.44
N ALA A 225 -11.86 -15.96 -14.62
CA ALA A 225 -11.11 -16.75 -13.64
C ALA A 225 -10.56 -15.94 -12.45
N VAL A 226 -10.37 -14.62 -12.61
CA VAL A 226 -9.64 -13.81 -11.62
C VAL A 226 -10.35 -13.68 -10.28
N LEU A 227 -11.69 -13.73 -10.28
CA LEU A 227 -12.49 -13.60 -9.06
C LEU A 227 -12.20 -14.74 -8.09
N ASP A 228 -12.23 -15.98 -8.58
CA ASP A 228 -12.01 -17.18 -7.76
C ASP A 228 -10.53 -17.40 -7.44
N ALA A 229 -9.63 -17.11 -8.39
CA ALA A 229 -8.20 -17.10 -8.13
C ALA A 229 -7.83 -16.09 -7.03
N GLY A 230 -8.35 -14.87 -7.10
CA GLY A 230 -8.07 -13.83 -6.11
C GLY A 230 -8.60 -14.16 -4.72
N ARG A 231 -9.78 -14.80 -4.60
CA ARG A 231 -10.29 -15.31 -3.32
C ARG A 231 -9.37 -16.36 -2.70
N ARG A 232 -8.91 -17.33 -3.49
CA ARG A 232 -8.00 -18.38 -3.02
C ARG A 232 -6.67 -17.79 -2.57
N VAL A 233 -6.06 -16.91 -3.37
CA VAL A 233 -4.78 -16.26 -3.01
C VAL A 233 -4.93 -15.35 -1.79
N ALA A 234 -6.03 -14.62 -1.65
CA ALA A 234 -6.27 -13.77 -0.47
C ALA A 234 -6.44 -14.56 0.83
N ALA A 235 -6.92 -15.81 0.76
CA ALA A 235 -7.13 -16.64 1.94
C ALA A 235 -5.83 -17.05 2.66
N PHE A 236 -4.68 -17.00 1.97
CA PHE A 236 -3.40 -17.34 2.58
C PHE A 236 -2.99 -16.30 3.64
N PRO A 237 -2.64 -16.72 4.87
CA PRO A 237 -2.17 -15.84 5.93
C PRO A 237 -0.92 -15.02 5.55
N GLU A 238 -0.05 -15.57 4.70
CA GLU A 238 1.20 -14.93 4.27
C GLU A 238 0.99 -13.81 3.24
N VAL A 239 -0.18 -13.75 2.61
CA VAL A 239 -0.54 -12.70 1.64
C VAL A 239 -1.10 -11.50 2.38
N THR A 240 -0.44 -10.35 2.28
CA THR A 240 -0.87 -9.11 2.96
C THR A 240 -1.80 -8.26 2.11
N HIS A 241 -1.60 -8.30 0.80
CA HIS A 241 -2.43 -7.59 -0.15
C HIS A 241 -2.72 -8.45 -1.36
N CYS A 242 -3.93 -8.38 -1.88
CA CYS A 242 -4.32 -9.08 -3.09
C CYS A 242 -5.25 -8.21 -3.93
N TYR A 243 -4.87 -7.98 -5.18
CA TYR A 243 -5.51 -7.04 -6.09
C TYR A 243 -5.67 -7.61 -7.49
N GLU A 244 -6.74 -7.19 -8.15
CA GLU A 244 -6.85 -7.24 -9.60
C GLU A 244 -6.40 -5.91 -10.20
N ARG A 245 -5.70 -5.96 -11.33
CA ARG A 245 -5.22 -4.79 -12.09
C ARG A 245 -5.38 -5.04 -13.60
N PRO A 246 -5.42 -3.99 -14.43
CA PRO A 246 -5.46 -4.16 -15.89
C PRO A 246 -4.17 -4.76 -16.43
N ARG A 247 -4.28 -5.46 -17.57
CA ARG A 247 -3.12 -5.98 -18.31
C ARG A 247 -2.45 -4.86 -19.12
N MET A 248 -1.15 -5.02 -19.37
CA MET A 248 -0.38 -4.20 -20.29
C MET A 248 0.41 -5.11 -21.23
N ASP A 249 0.69 -4.65 -22.45
CA ASP A 249 1.48 -5.43 -23.41
C ASP A 249 2.86 -5.81 -22.85
N ILE A 250 3.48 -4.87 -22.13
CA ILE A 250 4.79 -5.06 -21.48
C ILE A 250 4.72 -5.82 -20.14
N PHE A 251 3.51 -6.08 -19.62
CA PHE A 251 3.32 -6.73 -18.32
C PHE A 251 1.90 -7.32 -18.22
N PRO A 252 1.69 -8.56 -18.69
CA PRO A 252 0.37 -9.10 -18.99
C PRO A 252 -0.36 -9.70 -17.77
N PHE A 253 -0.01 -9.32 -16.55
CA PHE A 253 -0.55 -9.94 -15.34
C PHE A 253 -1.81 -9.24 -14.86
N ARG A 254 -2.76 -10.00 -14.30
CA ARG A 254 -4.05 -9.47 -13.81
C ARG A 254 -4.21 -9.59 -12.31
N LEU A 255 -3.71 -10.68 -11.72
CA LEU A 255 -3.75 -10.92 -10.27
C LEU A 255 -2.40 -10.60 -9.64
N TYR A 256 -2.44 -9.79 -8.58
CA TYR A 256 -1.26 -9.34 -7.85
C TYR A 256 -1.40 -9.70 -6.38
N ALA A 257 -0.36 -10.26 -5.77
CA ALA A 257 -0.28 -10.48 -4.33
C ALA A 257 1.05 -10.02 -3.75
N MET A 258 1.02 -9.45 -2.55
CA MET A 258 2.21 -9.05 -1.80
C MET A 258 2.51 -10.05 -0.69
N ILE A 259 3.74 -10.55 -0.66
CA ILE A 259 4.28 -11.45 0.35
C ILE A 259 5.61 -10.90 0.91
N HIS A 260 5.97 -11.33 2.11
CA HIS A 260 7.12 -10.78 2.84
C HIS A 260 7.85 -11.90 3.59
N THR A 261 9.14 -12.09 3.33
CA THR A 261 10.00 -13.04 4.05
C THR A 261 11.40 -12.44 4.26
N PRO A 262 12.18 -12.94 5.24
CA PRO A 262 13.49 -12.38 5.53
C PRO A 262 14.44 -12.36 4.35
N GLU A 263 14.44 -13.43 3.56
CA GLU A 263 15.36 -13.62 2.45
C GLU A 263 14.64 -13.84 1.12
N TRP A 264 15.30 -13.46 0.00
CA TRP A 264 14.73 -13.60 -1.33
C TRP A 264 14.42 -15.06 -1.71
N LEU A 265 15.27 -16.01 -1.31
CA LEU A 265 15.04 -17.43 -1.59
C LEU A 265 13.82 -17.97 -0.84
N GLU A 266 13.60 -17.52 0.39
CA GLU A 266 12.38 -17.86 1.15
C GLU A 266 11.13 -17.24 0.49
N THR A 267 11.25 -16.02 -0.04
CA THR A 267 10.14 -15.39 -0.77
C THR A 267 9.78 -16.18 -2.02
N GLN A 268 10.80 -16.65 -2.75
CA GLN A 268 10.62 -17.49 -3.94
C GLN A 268 9.96 -18.82 -3.57
N ARG A 269 10.43 -19.53 -2.54
CA ARG A 269 9.82 -20.78 -2.07
C ARG A 269 8.38 -20.59 -1.60
N LEU A 270 8.09 -19.48 -0.94
CA LEU A 270 6.73 -19.10 -0.54
C LEU A 270 5.86 -18.86 -1.78
N TYR A 271 6.35 -18.12 -2.76
CA TYR A 271 5.66 -17.88 -4.03
C TYR A 271 5.33 -19.19 -4.77
N GLU A 272 6.29 -20.12 -4.85
CA GLU A 272 6.10 -21.41 -5.50
C GLU A 272 5.01 -22.23 -4.79
N ARG A 273 5.06 -22.28 -3.45
CA ARG A 273 4.03 -22.95 -2.64
C ARG A 273 2.65 -22.33 -2.87
N LEU A 274 2.55 -21.00 -2.78
CA LEU A 274 1.28 -20.27 -2.96
C LEU A 274 0.70 -20.50 -4.35
N THR A 275 1.53 -20.44 -5.39
CA THR A 275 1.11 -20.66 -6.78
C THR A 275 0.53 -22.07 -6.94
N ARG A 276 1.23 -23.08 -6.43
CA ARG A 276 0.79 -24.49 -6.48
C ARG A 276 -0.50 -24.73 -5.69
N GLU A 277 -0.57 -24.29 -4.43
CA GLU A 277 -1.71 -24.54 -3.55
C GLU A 277 -2.95 -23.72 -3.96
N ALA A 278 -2.74 -22.53 -4.52
CA ALA A 278 -3.78 -21.76 -5.17
C ALA A 278 -4.14 -22.30 -6.57
N GLY A 279 -3.61 -23.45 -7.00
CA GLY A 279 -3.90 -24.06 -8.31
C GLY A 279 -3.77 -23.06 -9.47
N LEU A 280 -2.71 -22.26 -9.46
CA LEU A 280 -2.37 -21.31 -10.53
C LEU A 280 -1.21 -21.86 -11.35
N ALA A 281 -1.10 -21.41 -12.60
CA ALA A 281 0.09 -21.65 -13.40
C ALA A 281 1.25 -20.74 -12.96
N ASP A 282 2.47 -21.09 -13.35
CA ASP A 282 3.66 -20.28 -13.06
C ASP A 282 3.49 -18.85 -13.60
N GLY A 283 3.52 -17.88 -12.67
CA GLY A 283 3.49 -16.44 -12.93
C GLY A 283 4.88 -15.80 -12.85
N GLN A 284 4.93 -14.53 -12.43
CA GLN A 284 6.15 -13.76 -12.23
C GLN A 284 6.26 -13.27 -10.78
N LEU A 285 7.42 -13.48 -10.17
CA LEU A 285 7.79 -12.89 -8.89
C LEU A 285 8.72 -11.70 -9.11
N LEU A 286 8.34 -10.53 -8.59
CA LEU A 286 9.15 -9.32 -8.59
C LEU A 286 9.58 -8.99 -7.17
N LEU A 287 10.85 -9.25 -6.87
CA LEU A 287 11.45 -9.00 -5.56
C LEU A 287 11.90 -7.55 -5.47
N SER A 288 11.65 -6.90 -4.34
CA SER A 288 12.27 -5.61 -4.03
C SER A 288 13.78 -5.76 -3.92
N VAL A 289 14.50 -5.00 -4.75
CA VAL A 289 15.97 -4.96 -4.78
C VAL A 289 16.50 -3.72 -4.06
N ARG A 290 15.82 -2.57 -4.24
CA ARG A 290 16.19 -1.30 -3.61
C ARG A 290 14.94 -0.51 -3.21
N GLU A 291 14.98 0.14 -2.06
CA GLU A 291 13.94 1.07 -1.59
C GLU A 291 14.43 2.50 -1.79
N PHE A 292 13.67 3.31 -2.54
CA PHE A 292 13.94 4.74 -2.73
C PHE A 292 13.05 5.61 -1.84
N LYS A 293 11.85 5.14 -1.52
CA LYS A 293 10.91 5.84 -0.63
C LYS A 293 9.96 4.86 0.05
N LYS A 294 9.72 5.07 1.35
CA LYS A 294 8.66 4.44 2.13
C LYS A 294 8.15 5.39 3.21
N THR A 295 7.13 6.15 2.87
CA THR A 295 6.49 7.12 3.76
C THR A 295 5.02 6.81 3.94
N SER A 296 4.45 7.25 5.06
CA SER A 296 2.99 7.25 5.20
C SER A 296 2.39 8.31 4.28
N MET A 297 1.14 8.09 3.88
CA MET A 297 0.36 9.13 3.22
C MET A 297 0.14 10.30 4.17
N SER A 298 0.25 11.53 3.65
CA SER A 298 -0.26 12.75 4.26
C SER A 298 -1.39 13.25 3.36
N PHE A 299 -2.52 13.59 3.97
CA PHE A 299 -3.69 14.12 3.30
C PHE A 299 -3.70 15.64 3.40
N PHE A 300 -4.20 16.28 2.34
CA PHE A 300 -4.35 17.72 2.10
C PHE A 300 -3.06 18.55 2.25
#